data_AF-L7MAJ8-F1
#
_entry.id   AF-L7MAJ8-F1
#
_cell.length_a   1.000
_cell.length_b   1.000
_cell.length_c   1.000
_cell.angle_alpha   90.00
_cell.angle_beta   90.00
_cell.angle_gamma   90.00
#
_symmetry.space_group_name_H-M   'P 1'
#
loop_
_entity.id
_entity.type
_entity.pdbx_description
1 polymer ?
#
loop_
_entity_poly.entity_id
_entity_poly.type
_entity_poly.pdbx_seq_one_letter_code
_entity_poly.pdbx_strand_id
1 'polypeptide(L)'
;MKVLHVILFLGAAIGVANAYWSNEYREHGQCLAHCLPDNYHSRCKGGCLCYRRFDFPKYGYCLDPNRPIPDHFRNLGARYRGSA
;
A
#
# COMPACT_ATOMS: atom_id res chain seq x y z
N MET A 1 36.85 13.83 9.22
CA MET A 1 36.15 12.64 9.75
C MET A 1 34.67 12.88 10.12
N LYS A 2 34.23 14.10 10.49
CA LYS A 2 32.83 14.37 10.88
C LYS A 2 31.81 14.32 9.72
N VAL A 3 32.19 14.76 8.52
CA VAL A 3 31.29 14.80 7.34
C VAL A 3 30.94 13.40 6.85
N LEU A 4 31.88 12.45 6.92
CA LEU A 4 31.66 11.07 6.49
C LEU A 4 30.57 10.37 7.32
N HIS A 5 30.49 10.69 8.61
CA HIS A 5 29.49 10.13 9.51
C HIS A 5 28.10 10.72 9.19
N VAL A 6 28.01 12.02 8.91
CA VAL A 6 26.75 12.68 8.52
C VAL A 6 26.20 12.11 7.21
N ILE A 7 27.06 11.85 6.22
CA ILE A 7 26.65 11.22 4.95
C ILE A 7 26.17 9.78 5.16
N LEU A 8 26.83 9.01 6.04
CA LEU A 8 26.42 7.65 6.39
C LEU A 8 25.06 7.61 7.10
N PHE A 9 24.82 8.53 8.05
CA PHE A 9 23.54 8.65 8.73
C PHE A 9 22.40 9.11 7.80
N LEU A 10 22.67 10.05 6.88
CA LEU A 10 21.66 10.46 5.88
C LEU A 10 21.35 9.34 4.87
N GLY A 11 22.37 8.61 4.41
CA GLY A 11 22.19 7.50 3.47
C GLY A 11 21.36 6.35 4.05
N ALA A 12 21.58 6.04 5.34
CA ALA A 12 20.82 5.00 6.03
C ALA A 12 19.32 5.35 6.21
N ALA A 13 18.99 6.63 6.46
CA ALA A 13 17.60 7.07 6.61
C ALA A 13 16.77 6.95 5.32
N ILE A 14 17.41 7.10 4.15
CA ILE A 14 16.74 7.00 2.85
C ILE A 14 16.50 5.52 2.47
N GLY A 15 17.29 4.58 3.01
CA GLY A 15 17.17 3.14 2.73
C GLY A 15 15.95 2.47 3.39
N VAL A 16 15.50 2.95 4.55
CA VAL A 16 14.42 2.31 5.33
C VAL A 16 13.02 2.74 4.93
N ALA A 17 12.85 3.90 4.26
CA ALA A 17 11.54 4.34 3.78
C ALA A 17 11.01 3.48 2.61
N ASN A 18 11.90 2.87 1.83
CA ASN A 18 11.55 2.09 0.64
C ASN A 18 11.31 0.60 0.91
N ALA A 19 11.44 0.16 2.18
CA ALA A 19 11.28 -1.23 2.60
C ALA A 19 9.94 -1.52 3.31
N TYR A 20 9.02 -0.55 3.37
CA TYR A 20 7.72 -0.74 4.02
C TYR A 20 6.80 -1.72 3.29
N TRP A 21 6.99 -1.88 1.98
CA TRP A 21 6.11 -2.65 1.12
C TRP A 21 6.71 -3.99 0.73
N SER A 22 5.94 -5.06 0.90
CA SER A 22 6.32 -6.39 0.41
C SER A 22 6.47 -6.40 -1.13
N ASN A 23 7.09 -7.45 -1.67
CA ASN A 23 7.34 -7.54 -3.11
C ASN A 23 6.04 -7.48 -3.94
N GLU A 24 4.96 -8.11 -3.46
CA GLU A 24 3.62 -8.06 -4.08
C GLU A 24 3.13 -6.62 -4.26
N TYR A 25 3.32 -5.76 -3.26
CA TYR A 25 2.93 -4.36 -3.35
C TYR A 25 3.73 -3.57 -4.38
N ARG A 26 5.01 -3.92 -4.58
CA ARG A 26 5.89 -3.24 -5.54
C ARG A 26 5.41 -3.43 -6.97
N GLU A 27 4.70 -4.52 -7.27
CA GLU A 27 4.11 -4.75 -8.60
C GLU A 27 3.04 -3.72 -8.98
N HIS A 28 2.41 -3.09 -7.99
CA HIS A 28 1.44 -2.00 -8.21
C HIS A 28 2.11 -0.65 -8.50
N GLY A 29 3.44 -0.57 -8.43
CA GLY A 29 4.24 0.55 -8.95
C GLY A 29 3.66 1.93 -8.67
N GLN A 30 3.25 2.62 -9.75
CA GLN A 30 2.76 4.00 -9.68
C GLN A 30 1.41 4.17 -8.97
N CYS A 31 0.66 3.09 -8.77
CA CYS A 31 -0.59 3.10 -8.03
C CYS A 31 -0.39 3.06 -6.53
N LEU A 32 0.75 2.56 -6.04
CA LEU A 32 0.95 2.26 -4.63
C LEU A 32 0.89 3.53 -3.77
N ALA A 33 -0.22 3.70 -3.07
CA ALA A 33 -0.48 4.83 -2.17
C ALA A 33 -1.52 4.43 -1.10
N HIS A 34 -1.58 5.19 -0.01
CA HIS A 34 -2.66 5.05 0.97
C HIS A 34 -3.95 5.70 0.47
N CYS A 35 -5.09 5.11 0.82
CA CYS A 35 -6.40 5.71 0.57
C CYS A 35 -7.38 5.47 1.73
N LEU A 36 -8.45 6.25 1.74
CA LEU A 36 -9.62 6.14 2.62
C LEU A 36 -10.80 5.66 1.76
N PRO A 37 -11.23 4.39 1.89
CA PRO A 37 -12.25 3.80 1.00
C PRO A 37 -13.59 4.51 1.04
N ASP A 38 -13.94 5.09 2.19
CA ASP A 38 -15.21 5.78 2.44
C ASP A 38 -15.15 7.29 2.20
N ASN A 39 -13.98 7.83 1.84
CA ASN A 39 -13.82 9.26 1.60
C ASN A 39 -13.71 9.54 0.10
N TYR A 40 -14.70 10.22 -0.45
CA TYR A 40 -14.73 10.64 -1.85
C TYR A 40 -13.51 11.47 -2.29
N HIS A 41 -12.88 12.21 -1.38
CA HIS A 41 -11.69 13.02 -1.67
C HIS A 41 -10.39 12.22 -1.72
N SER A 42 -10.37 11.00 -1.17
CA SER A 42 -9.23 10.10 -1.26
C SER A 42 -9.20 9.39 -2.62
N ARG A 43 -8.82 10.14 -3.66
CA ARG A 43 -8.72 9.59 -5.01
C ARG A 43 -7.33 9.02 -5.26
N CYS A 44 -7.29 7.74 -5.65
CA CYS A 44 -6.11 7.16 -6.26
C CYS A 44 -5.82 7.84 -7.60
N LYS A 45 -4.57 7.74 -8.09
CA LYS A 45 -4.21 8.21 -9.43
C LYS A 45 -5.09 7.51 -10.49
N GLY A 46 -5.28 8.17 -11.64
CA GLY A 46 -6.11 7.65 -12.72
C GLY A 46 -5.72 6.23 -13.12
N GLY A 47 -6.71 5.33 -13.20
CA GLY A 47 -6.51 3.91 -13.51
C GLY A 47 -6.21 3.02 -12.30
N CYS A 48 -5.97 3.58 -11.11
CA CYS A 48 -5.76 2.83 -9.88
C CYS A 48 -7.05 2.75 -9.04
N LEU A 49 -7.24 1.66 -8.30
CA LEU A 49 -8.40 1.47 -7.43
C LEU A 49 -8.01 1.44 -5.95
N CYS A 50 -8.85 2.02 -5.09
CA CYS A 50 -8.69 1.95 -3.64
C CYS A 50 -9.26 0.64 -3.12
N TYR A 51 -8.39 -0.26 -2.63
CA TYR A 51 -8.79 -1.51 -2.00
C TYR A 51 -8.78 -1.35 -0.48
N ARG A 52 -9.92 -1.64 0.15
CA ARG A 52 -10.10 -1.56 1.59
C ARG A 52 -9.30 -2.64 2.31
N ARG A 53 -8.51 -2.23 3.31
CA ARG A 53 -7.87 -3.16 4.24
C ARG A 53 -8.92 -3.83 5.12
N PHE A 54 -8.75 -5.12 5.40
CA PHE A 54 -9.68 -5.81 6.31
C PHE A 54 -9.41 -5.57 7.78
N ASP A 55 -8.13 -5.53 8.15
CA ASP A 55 -7.69 -5.31 9.52
C ASP A 55 -8.02 -3.89 10.00
N PHE A 56 -8.02 -2.91 9.07
CA PHE A 56 -8.42 -1.54 9.33
C PHE A 56 -9.35 -1.00 8.22
N PRO A 57 -10.67 -1.29 8.27
CA PRO A 57 -11.64 -0.98 7.20
C PRO A 57 -11.76 0.49 6.80
N LYS A 58 -11.38 1.41 7.68
CA LYS A 58 -11.35 2.86 7.42
C LYS A 58 -10.21 3.28 6.49
N TYR A 59 -9.24 2.40 6.26
CA TYR A 59 -8.07 2.64 5.44
C TYR A 59 -7.97 1.60 4.32
N GLY A 60 -7.21 1.95 3.30
CA GLY A 60 -7.01 1.13 2.12
C GLY A 60 -5.71 1.46 1.42
N TYR A 61 -5.45 0.72 0.34
CA TYR A 61 -4.33 0.94 -0.55
C TYR A 61 -4.81 1.11 -1.99
N CYS A 62 -4.24 2.10 -2.67
CA CYS A 62 -4.35 2.26 -4.10
C CYS A 62 -3.50 1.19 -4.79
N LEU A 63 -4.14 0.36 -5.60
CA LEU A 63 -3.49 -0.75 -6.30
C LEU A 63 -3.90 -0.73 -7.78
N ASP A 64 -2.98 -1.16 -8.65
CA ASP A 64 -3.25 -1.36 -10.07
C ASP A 64 -4.23 -2.54 -10.25
N PRO A 65 -5.42 -2.34 -10.84
CA PRO A 65 -6.40 -3.40 -11.06
C PRO A 65 -5.96 -4.47 -12.06
N ASN A 66 -4.91 -4.22 -12.85
CA ASN A 66 -4.36 -5.18 -13.81
C ASN A 66 -3.31 -6.11 -13.20
N ARG A 67 -2.96 -5.87 -11.93
CA ARG A 67 -1.99 -6.69 -11.20
C ARG A 67 -2.70 -7.59 -10.19
N PRO A 68 -2.13 -8.78 -9.90
CA PRO A 68 -2.58 -9.60 -8.80
C PRO A 68 -2.66 -8.78 -7.52
N ILE A 69 -3.84 -8.71 -6.90
CA ILE A 69 -3.98 -8.10 -5.58
C ILE A 69 -3.16 -8.94 -4.58
N PRO A 70 -2.43 -8.33 -3.62
CA PRO A 70 -1.65 -9.06 -2.63
C PRO A 70 -2.50 -10.05 -1.82
N ASP A 71 -1.91 -11.17 -1.40
CA ASP A 71 -2.69 -12.32 -0.89
C ASP A 71 -3.48 -12.03 0.39
N HIS A 72 -2.96 -11.15 1.24
CA HIS A 72 -3.65 -10.72 2.46
C HIS A 72 -4.95 -9.93 2.18
N PHE A 73 -5.18 -9.46 0.94
CA PHE A 73 -6.46 -8.93 0.49
C PHE A 73 -7.40 -10.02 -0.08
N ARG A 74 -6.85 -11.09 -0.67
CA ARG A 74 -7.65 -12.13 -1.36
C ARG A 74 -8.45 -12.99 -0.38
N ASN A 75 -7.95 -13.19 0.83
CA ASN A 75 -8.60 -14.03 1.84
C ASN A 75 -9.76 -13.35 2.59
N LEU A 76 -10.25 -12.21 2.10
CA LEU A 76 -11.20 -11.35 2.81
C LEU A 76 -12.67 -11.58 2.45
N GLY A 77 -12.95 -12.27 1.33
CA GLY A 77 -14.32 -12.62 0.89
C GLY A 77 -14.77 -14.03 1.29
N ALA A 78 -13.85 -14.93 1.64
CA ALA A 78 -14.18 -16.32 1.98
C ALA A 78 -14.95 -16.47 3.32
N ARG A 79 -15.06 -15.39 4.12
CA ARG A 79 -15.87 -15.35 5.35
C ARG A 79 -17.17 -14.54 5.24
N TYR A 80 -17.48 -13.92 4.10
CA TYR A 80 -18.75 -13.20 3.90
C TYR A 80 -19.79 -14.02 3.12
N ARG A 81 -19.90 -15.31 3.47
CA ARG A 81 -21.05 -16.14 3.09
C ARG A 81 -22.06 -16.12 4.24
N GLY A 82 -22.93 -15.12 4.19
CA GLY A 82 -24.11 -14.93 5.03
C GLY A 82 -24.73 -13.62 4.60
N SER A 83 -25.63 -13.58 3.61
CA SER A 83 -27.02 -14.07 3.69
C SER A 83 -27.72 -13.56 4.95
N ALA A 84 -28.16 -12.30 4.90
CA ALA A 84 -29.44 -11.81 5.41
C ALA A 84 -29.65 -10.39 4.90
#